data_AF-A0A3S4FUV7-F1
#
_entry.id   AF-A0A3S4FUV7-F1
#
_cell.length_a   1.000
_cell.length_b   1.000
_cell.length_c   1.000
_cell.angle_alpha   90.00
_cell.angle_beta   90.00
_cell.angle_gamma   90.00
#
_symmetry.space_group_name_H-M   'P 1'
#
loop_
_entity.id
_entity.type
_entity.pdbx_description
1 polymer ?
#
loop_
_entity_poly.entity_id
_entity_poly.type
_entity_poly.pdbx_seq_one_letter_code
_entity_poly.pdbx_strand_id
1 'polypeptide(L)'
;MLNGYQYEVVEHINVLLDTLPETMTCYLALDLAEDLPDISLSWLSGITRPVIHIRDLSGLQIIDYWLDYHYAKPSALLVISAQLNDVPADDSGEALAVVLMTNCRLNDTPLLSARIHRPQINHTGDMRHALRHAMLWAGLGKDAQLRGWITGGQLASSDTLSTACDHYAPELTAQRYVNIDSVAGFAGVTAAWQALILAARQCITDQEAQLVVTESSPDYRQLCAVTPE
;
A
#
# COMPACT_ATOMS: atom_id res chain seq x y z
N MET A 1 -15.37 -3.23 19.71
CA MET A 1 -13.95 -2.99 20.03
C MET A 1 -13.41 -1.69 19.42
N LEU A 2 -13.88 -1.24 18.25
CA LEU A 2 -13.38 -0.01 17.62
C LEU A 2 -13.84 1.33 18.21
N ASN A 3 -14.97 1.41 18.92
CA ASN A 3 -15.42 2.69 19.50
C ASN A 3 -14.40 3.31 20.47
N GLY A 4 -13.51 2.51 21.07
CA GLY A 4 -12.41 3.01 21.90
C GLY A 4 -11.26 3.65 21.10
N TYR A 5 -10.99 3.16 19.88
CA TYR A 5 -9.89 3.61 19.03
C TYR A 5 -10.29 4.72 18.05
N GLN A 6 -11.60 4.94 17.82
CA GLN A 6 -12.09 5.94 16.88
C GLN A 6 -11.55 7.36 17.18
N TYR A 7 -11.56 7.75 18.45
CA TYR A 7 -11.07 9.06 18.86
C TYR A 7 -9.57 9.21 18.57
N GLU A 8 -8.77 8.21 18.96
CA GLU A 8 -7.32 8.20 18.74
C GLU A 8 -6.97 8.19 17.24
N VAL A 9 -7.70 7.44 16.43
CA VAL A 9 -7.51 7.38 14.97
C VAL A 9 -7.85 8.73 14.32
N VAL A 10 -8.96 9.36 14.70
CA VAL A 10 -9.34 10.70 14.19
C VAL A 10 -8.31 11.75 14.59
N GLU A 11 -7.89 11.75 15.86
CA GLU A 11 -6.87 12.66 16.34
C GLU A 11 -5.56 12.48 15.57
N HIS A 12 -5.13 11.23 15.38
CA HIS A 12 -3.94 10.92 14.60
C HIS A 12 -4.06 11.36 13.12
N ILE A 13 -5.22 11.13 12.49
CA ILE A 13 -5.49 11.60 11.12
C ILE A 13 -5.39 13.12 11.03
N ASN A 14 -6.00 13.86 11.95
CA ASN A 14 -5.93 15.31 11.94
C ASN A 14 -4.48 15.80 12.13
N VAL A 15 -3.71 15.18 13.04
CA VAL A 15 -2.27 15.47 13.20
C VAL A 15 -1.50 15.25 11.89
N LEU A 16 -1.79 14.17 11.17
CA LEU A 16 -1.17 13.92 9.85
C LEU A 16 -1.59 14.98 8.82
N LEU A 17 -2.87 15.34 8.77
CA LEU A 17 -3.40 16.32 7.82
C LEU A 17 -2.91 17.74 8.09
N ASP A 18 -2.60 18.08 9.34
CA ASP A 18 -2.02 19.37 9.74
C ASP A 18 -0.58 19.53 9.23
N THR A 19 0.09 18.44 8.82
CA THR A 19 1.40 18.52 8.15
C THR A 19 1.33 19.01 6.71
N LEU A 20 0.13 19.02 6.10
CA LEU A 20 -0.05 19.42 4.72
C LEU A 20 -0.24 20.94 4.61
N PRO A 21 0.32 21.60 3.58
CA PRO A 21 0.00 23.01 3.29
C PRO A 21 -1.50 23.25 3.22
N GLU A 22 -2.02 24.33 3.83
CA GLU A 22 -3.46 24.61 3.94
C GLU A 22 -4.22 24.55 2.60
N THR A 23 -3.56 24.97 1.51
CA THR A 23 -4.16 25.04 0.16
C THR A 23 -4.08 23.73 -0.62
N MET A 24 -3.36 22.72 -0.12
CA MET A 24 -3.17 21.44 -0.81
C MET A 24 -4.47 20.64 -0.85
N THR A 25 -4.87 20.17 -2.04
CA THR A 25 -6.04 19.30 -2.14
C THR A 25 -5.72 17.95 -1.51
N CYS A 26 -6.61 17.46 -0.64
CA CYS A 26 -6.50 16.13 -0.04
C CYS A 26 -7.63 15.23 -0.55
N TYR A 27 -7.26 14.10 -1.14
CA TYR A 27 -8.18 13.04 -1.49
C TYR A 27 -8.30 12.06 -0.33
N LEU A 28 -9.48 11.46 -0.16
CA LEU A 28 -9.74 10.41 0.82
C LEU A 28 -10.26 9.17 0.09
N ALA A 29 -9.60 8.03 0.30
CA ALA A 29 -10.09 6.72 -0.12
C ALA A 29 -10.35 5.85 1.12
N LEU A 30 -11.48 5.14 1.09
CA LEU A 30 -11.84 4.14 2.09
C LEU A 30 -11.76 2.77 1.45
N ASP A 31 -10.95 1.90 2.02
CA ASP A 31 -10.73 0.53 1.54
C ASP A 31 -11.12 -0.45 2.64
N LEU A 32 -12.41 -0.76 2.69
CA LEU A 32 -13.06 -1.44 3.80
C LEU A 32 -13.56 -2.80 3.32
N ALA A 33 -13.41 -3.82 4.16
CA ALA A 33 -14.01 -5.13 3.90
C ALA A 33 -15.55 -5.01 3.83
N GLU A 34 -16.18 -5.81 2.97
CA GLU A 34 -17.64 -5.80 2.79
C GLU A 34 -18.39 -6.17 4.08
N ASP A 35 -17.85 -7.14 4.82
CA ASP A 35 -18.40 -7.62 6.09
C ASP A 35 -17.80 -6.90 7.30
N LEU A 36 -17.41 -5.63 7.14
CA LEU A 36 -16.99 -4.83 8.29
C LEU A 36 -18.11 -4.87 9.34
N PRO A 37 -17.79 -5.18 10.63
CA PRO A 37 -18.75 -4.98 11.72
C PRO A 37 -19.31 -3.56 11.60
N ASP A 38 -20.53 -3.28 12.07
CA ASP A 38 -21.17 -1.95 11.98
C ASP A 38 -20.31 -0.84 12.63
N ILE A 39 -19.30 -0.42 11.88
CA ILE A 39 -18.37 0.64 12.18
C ILE A 39 -18.96 1.78 11.40
N SER A 40 -19.92 2.42 12.05
CA SER A 40 -20.41 3.71 11.61
C SER A 40 -19.18 4.58 11.33
N LEU A 41 -18.92 4.86 10.05
CA LEU A 41 -17.91 5.82 9.59
C LEU A 41 -18.27 7.27 10.01
N SER A 42 -19.20 7.45 10.94
CA SER A 42 -19.56 8.72 11.55
C SER A 42 -18.36 9.45 12.12
N TRP A 43 -17.34 8.72 12.57
CA TRP A 43 -16.08 9.31 13.03
C TRP A 43 -15.31 10.06 11.92
N LEU A 44 -15.55 9.79 10.63
CA LEU A 44 -14.98 10.58 9.54
C LEU A 44 -15.42 12.05 9.59
N SER A 45 -16.57 12.36 10.21
CA SER A 45 -16.98 13.74 10.46
C SER A 45 -16.04 14.50 11.40
N GLY A 46 -15.19 13.79 12.15
CA GLY A 46 -14.13 14.35 12.97
C GLY A 46 -12.88 14.76 12.18
N ILE A 47 -12.79 14.42 10.89
CA ILE A 47 -11.74 14.93 10.00
C ILE A 47 -12.03 16.41 9.72
N THR A 48 -11.19 17.29 10.22
CA THR A 48 -11.44 18.75 10.21
C THR A 48 -11.13 19.38 8.86
N ARG A 49 -10.16 18.82 8.13
CA ARG A 49 -9.75 19.29 6.81
C ARG A 49 -10.75 18.84 5.74
N PRO A 50 -11.14 19.71 4.78
CA PRO A 50 -11.92 19.29 3.63
C PRO A 50 -11.20 18.22 2.80
N VAL A 51 -11.88 17.12 2.49
CA VAL A 51 -11.37 16.02 1.67
C VAL A 51 -12.27 15.73 0.47
N ILE A 52 -11.67 15.24 -0.62
CA ILE A 52 -12.39 14.80 -1.82
C ILE A 52 -12.40 13.27 -1.86
N HIS A 53 -13.58 12.66 -1.86
CA HIS A 53 -13.69 11.20 -1.83
C HIS A 53 -13.37 10.54 -3.18
N ILE A 54 -12.47 9.57 -3.15
CA ILE A 54 -12.31 8.54 -4.17
C ILE A 54 -13.13 7.32 -3.72
N ARG A 55 -13.92 6.74 -4.62
CA ARG A 55 -14.86 5.65 -4.32
C ARG A 55 -14.62 4.47 -5.25
N ASP A 56 -15.14 3.31 -4.86
CA ASP A 56 -15.26 2.11 -5.69
C ASP A 56 -13.92 1.57 -6.20
N LEU A 57 -12.86 1.69 -5.39
CA LEU A 57 -11.52 1.18 -5.66
C LEU A 57 -10.97 0.51 -4.39
N SER A 58 -10.07 -0.46 -4.56
CA SER A 58 -9.45 -1.20 -3.45
C SER A 58 -7.97 -1.48 -3.70
N GLY A 59 -7.21 -1.59 -2.61
CA GLY A 59 -5.77 -1.78 -2.61
C GLY A 59 -5.03 -0.67 -3.36
N LEU A 60 -3.88 -1.04 -3.92
CA LEU A 60 -2.97 -0.12 -4.61
C LEU A 60 -3.55 0.45 -5.91
N GLN A 61 -4.68 -0.07 -6.41
CA GLN A 61 -5.43 0.55 -7.51
C GLN A 61 -5.87 1.99 -7.16
N ILE A 62 -6.09 2.27 -5.87
CA ILE A 62 -6.38 3.62 -5.37
C ILE A 62 -5.23 4.58 -5.73
N ILE A 63 -3.98 4.16 -5.57
CA ILE A 63 -2.79 4.97 -5.90
C ILE A 63 -2.68 5.14 -7.42
N ASP A 64 -2.86 4.07 -8.19
CA ASP A 64 -2.80 4.09 -9.65
C ASP A 64 -3.82 5.10 -10.24
N TYR A 65 -5.08 5.01 -9.79
CA TYR A 65 -6.13 5.95 -10.16
C TYR A 65 -5.77 7.38 -9.76
N TRP A 66 -5.39 7.60 -8.50
CA TRP A 66 -5.09 8.95 -8.00
C TRP A 66 -3.96 9.60 -8.81
N LEU A 67 -2.90 8.85 -9.13
CA LEU A 67 -1.80 9.35 -9.95
C LEU A 67 -2.24 9.64 -11.39
N ASP A 68 -3.08 8.81 -12.02
CA ASP A 68 -3.55 9.06 -13.39
C ASP A 68 -4.32 10.39 -13.55
N TYR A 69 -5.16 10.73 -12.57
CA TYR A 69 -5.99 11.94 -12.65
C TYR A 69 -5.33 13.18 -12.04
N HIS A 70 -4.37 13.00 -11.12
CA HIS A 70 -3.89 14.10 -10.28
C HIS A 70 -2.37 14.26 -10.23
N TYR A 71 -1.57 13.54 -11.04
CA TYR A 71 -0.11 13.70 -11.07
C TYR A 71 0.37 15.14 -11.36
N ALA A 72 -0.39 15.93 -12.12
CA ALA A 72 0.05 17.23 -12.61
C ALA A 72 -0.07 18.38 -11.59
N LYS A 73 -0.82 18.20 -10.50
CA LYS A 73 -1.02 19.22 -9.46
C LYS A 73 -0.65 18.67 -8.09
N PRO A 74 0.07 19.44 -7.25
CA PRO A 74 0.33 19.07 -5.87
C PRO A 74 -0.95 18.65 -5.14
N SER A 75 -1.01 17.40 -4.69
CA SER A 75 -2.12 16.85 -3.95
C SER A 75 -1.67 15.77 -2.98
N ALA A 76 -2.49 15.54 -1.96
CA ALA A 76 -2.31 14.50 -0.96
C ALA A 76 -3.39 13.42 -1.13
N LEU A 77 -3.06 12.19 -0.74
CA LEU A 77 -3.98 11.07 -0.66
C LEU A 77 -3.93 10.49 0.75
N LEU A 78 -5.05 10.57 1.44
CA LEU A 78 -5.33 9.86 2.67
C LEU A 78 -6.06 8.56 2.33
N VAL A 79 -5.51 7.44 2.76
CA VAL A 79 -6.18 6.13 2.69
C VAL A 79 -6.45 5.64 4.09
N ILE A 80 -7.68 5.20 4.32
CA ILE A 80 -8.10 4.51 5.52
C ILE A 80 -8.57 3.13 5.08
N SER A 81 -7.85 2.09 5.51
CA SER A 81 -8.18 0.71 5.18
C SER A 81 -8.41 -0.11 6.42
N ALA A 82 -9.47 -0.92 6.42
CA ALA A 82 -9.86 -1.74 7.56
C ALA A 82 -10.31 -3.14 7.13
N GLN A 83 -9.71 -4.15 7.75
CA GLN A 83 -10.11 -5.55 7.71
C GLN A 83 -10.26 -5.98 9.16
N LEU A 84 -11.49 -6.28 9.54
CA LEU A 84 -11.85 -6.64 10.90
C LEU A 84 -12.89 -7.74 10.80
N ASN A 85 -12.72 -8.79 11.60
CA ASN A 85 -13.52 -9.99 11.54
C ASN A 85 -14.35 -10.09 12.82
N ASP A 86 -15.67 -10.25 12.69
CA ASP A 86 -16.54 -10.50 13.85
C ASP A 86 -16.17 -11.79 14.59
N VAL A 87 -15.70 -12.78 13.83
CA VAL A 87 -15.24 -14.08 14.33
C VAL A 87 -13.84 -14.33 13.77
N PRO A 88 -12.84 -14.63 14.62
CA PRO A 88 -11.52 -15.01 14.15
C PRO A 88 -11.62 -16.23 13.22
N ALA A 89 -11.04 -16.12 12.02
CA ALA A 89 -10.92 -17.22 11.07
C ALA A 89 -9.47 -17.71 11.01
N ASP A 90 -9.27 -19.00 10.76
CA ASP A 90 -7.94 -19.57 10.58
C ASP A 90 -7.21 -18.86 9.44
N ASP A 91 -5.90 -18.63 9.63
CA ASP A 91 -5.00 -17.93 8.70
C ASP A 91 -5.43 -16.49 8.32
N SER A 92 -6.43 -15.93 9.00
CA SER A 92 -6.86 -14.53 8.83
C SER A 92 -6.10 -13.57 9.74
N GLY A 93 -5.91 -12.34 9.25
CA GLY A 93 -5.40 -11.22 10.02
C GLY A 93 -6.44 -10.11 10.12
N GLU A 94 -6.29 -9.25 11.12
CA GLU A 94 -7.07 -8.03 11.28
C GLU A 94 -6.14 -6.82 11.30
N ALA A 95 -6.55 -5.75 10.63
CA ALA A 95 -5.73 -4.56 10.52
C ALA A 95 -6.54 -3.32 10.19
N LEU A 96 -6.14 -2.22 10.82
CA LEU A 96 -6.50 -0.85 10.44
C LEU A 96 -5.22 -0.14 9.98
N ALA A 97 -5.23 0.41 8.77
CA ALA A 97 -4.14 1.20 8.23
C ALA A 97 -4.63 2.61 7.89
N VAL A 98 -3.84 3.61 8.29
CA VAL A 98 -4.00 5.00 7.88
C VAL A 98 -2.72 5.41 7.17
N VAL A 99 -2.83 5.80 5.91
CA VAL A 99 -1.68 6.16 5.08
C VAL A 99 -1.92 7.52 4.47
N LEU A 100 -1.04 8.48 4.77
CA LEU A 100 -1.03 9.79 4.12
C LEU A 100 0.19 9.89 3.18
N MET A 101 -0.08 10.18 1.91
CA MET A 101 0.94 10.33 0.88
C MET A 101 0.75 11.64 0.12
N THR A 102 1.82 12.11 -0.52
CA THR A 102 1.79 13.28 -1.41
C THR A 102 2.43 12.93 -2.74
N ASN A 103 1.94 13.55 -3.83
CA ASN A 103 2.49 13.34 -5.18
C ASN A 103 3.64 14.31 -5.49
N CYS A 104 4.05 15.11 -4.51
CA CYS A 104 5.12 16.08 -4.61
C CYS A 104 5.86 16.14 -3.27
N ARG A 105 7.16 16.41 -3.32
CA ARG A 105 7.96 16.63 -2.11
C ARG A 105 7.48 17.90 -1.39
N LEU A 106 7.24 17.82 -0.08
CA LEU A 106 6.92 18.97 0.75
C LEU A 106 8.22 19.64 1.25
N ASN A 107 8.13 20.92 1.62
CA ASN A 107 9.30 21.66 2.11
C ASN A 107 9.89 21.05 3.40
N ASP A 108 9.03 20.50 4.26
CA ASP A 108 9.42 19.91 5.54
C ASP A 108 9.58 18.37 5.47
N THR A 109 9.63 17.80 4.26
CA THR A 109 9.90 16.37 4.09
C THR A 109 11.26 16.02 4.69
N PRO A 110 11.36 15.01 5.58
CA PRO A 110 12.63 14.60 6.17
C PRO A 110 13.70 14.31 5.13
N LEU A 111 14.97 14.39 5.53
CA LEU A 111 16.10 14.06 4.65
C LEU A 111 16.02 12.61 4.16
N LEU A 112 15.57 11.70 5.02
CA LEU A 112 15.31 10.30 4.67
C LEU A 112 13.81 10.11 4.46
N SER A 113 13.42 9.92 3.21
CA SER A 113 12.05 9.64 2.80
C SER A 113 12.04 8.54 1.75
N ALA A 114 10.85 8.01 1.47
CA ALA A 114 10.63 6.99 0.47
C ALA A 114 9.71 7.51 -0.64
N ARG A 115 10.05 7.19 -1.89
CA ARG A 115 9.17 7.34 -3.05
C ARG A 115 8.39 6.05 -3.27
N ILE A 116 7.08 6.16 -3.26
CA ILE A 116 6.16 5.11 -3.68
C ILE A 116 5.89 5.32 -5.17
N HIS A 117 6.26 4.34 -5.99
CA HIS A 117 6.09 4.44 -7.44
C HIS A 117 4.71 3.97 -7.87
N ARG A 118 4.29 4.37 -9.08
CA ARG A 118 3.02 3.96 -9.67
C ARG A 118 2.87 2.44 -9.60
N PRO A 119 1.80 1.91 -8.99
CA PRO A 119 1.56 0.47 -8.97
C PRO A 119 1.26 -0.08 -10.35
N GLN A 120 1.66 -1.32 -10.58
CA GLN A 120 1.20 -2.11 -11.71
C GLN A 120 0.05 -3.01 -11.27
N ILE A 121 -1.14 -2.74 -11.79
CA ILE A 121 -2.32 -3.58 -11.61
C ILE A 121 -2.34 -4.64 -12.72
N ASN A 122 -2.41 -5.91 -12.36
CA ASN A 122 -2.40 -7.03 -13.29
C ASN A 122 -3.68 -7.85 -13.15
N HIS A 123 -4.44 -7.96 -14.24
CA HIS A 123 -5.67 -8.76 -14.34
C HIS A 123 -5.51 -10.04 -15.18
N THR A 124 -4.30 -10.33 -15.66
CA THR A 124 -4.04 -11.38 -16.65
C THR A 124 -3.30 -12.59 -16.08
N GLY A 125 -2.87 -12.51 -14.81
CA GLY A 125 -1.97 -13.50 -14.21
C GLY A 125 -0.52 -13.46 -14.74
N ASP A 126 -0.18 -12.64 -15.75
CA ASP A 126 1.19 -12.55 -16.27
C ASP A 126 2.13 -11.81 -15.31
N MET A 127 2.76 -12.57 -14.43
CA MET A 127 3.68 -12.05 -13.41
C MET A 127 4.93 -11.41 -14.00
N ARG A 128 5.40 -11.89 -15.15
CA ARG A 128 6.58 -11.34 -15.83
C ARG A 128 6.29 -9.94 -16.36
N HIS A 129 5.13 -9.78 -16.99
CA HIS A 129 4.66 -8.47 -17.41
C HIS A 129 4.52 -7.54 -16.20
N ALA A 130 3.82 -7.98 -15.15
CA ALA A 130 3.57 -7.17 -13.97
C ALA A 130 4.87 -6.68 -13.31
N LEU A 131 5.82 -7.60 -13.07
CA LEU A 131 7.10 -7.29 -12.44
C LEU A 131 7.93 -6.33 -13.29
N ARG A 132 8.01 -6.58 -14.61
CA ARG A 132 8.74 -5.68 -15.53
C ARG A 132 8.23 -4.25 -15.45
N HIS A 133 6.91 -4.06 -15.43
CA HIS A 133 6.31 -2.73 -15.37
C HIS A 133 6.48 -2.07 -14.00
N ALA A 134 6.37 -2.82 -12.89
CA ALA A 134 6.66 -2.28 -11.56
C ALA A 134 8.11 -1.79 -11.44
N MET A 135 9.08 -2.55 -11.97
CA MET A 135 10.49 -2.15 -12.04
C MET A 135 10.69 -0.91 -12.93
N LEU A 136 10.01 -0.86 -14.08
CA LEU A 136 10.05 0.28 -15.00
C LEU A 136 9.53 1.57 -14.34
N TRP A 137 8.41 1.50 -13.61
CA TRP A 137 7.86 2.67 -12.92
C TRP A 137 8.82 3.24 -11.87
N ALA A 138 9.62 2.39 -11.23
CA ALA A 138 10.63 2.81 -10.28
C ALA A 138 12.00 3.16 -10.89
N GLY A 139 12.16 3.02 -12.22
CA GLY A 139 13.45 3.23 -12.88
C GLY A 139 14.53 2.23 -12.44
N LEU A 140 14.13 1.06 -11.94
CA LEU A 140 15.05 0.04 -11.44
C LEU A 140 15.55 -0.84 -12.59
N GLY A 141 16.88 -1.01 -12.67
CA GLY A 141 17.51 -1.98 -13.56
C GLY A 141 17.34 -3.42 -13.05
N LYS A 142 17.66 -4.40 -13.90
CA LYS A 142 17.57 -5.83 -13.52
C LYS A 142 18.45 -6.17 -12.32
N ASP A 143 19.63 -5.56 -12.24
CA ASP A 143 20.62 -5.81 -11.19
C ASP A 143 20.41 -4.94 -9.94
N ALA A 144 19.25 -4.25 -9.84
CA ALA A 144 18.94 -3.45 -8.67
C ALA A 144 18.85 -4.34 -7.43
N GLN A 145 19.44 -3.89 -6.33
CA GLN A 145 19.32 -4.54 -5.03
C GLN A 145 17.96 -4.17 -4.44
N LEU A 146 17.13 -5.17 -4.14
CA LEU A 146 15.80 -4.96 -3.58
C LEU A 146 15.32 -6.12 -2.70
N ARG A 147 14.37 -5.82 -1.82
CA ARG A 147 13.66 -6.80 -0.98
C ARG A 147 12.18 -6.86 -1.35
N GLY A 148 11.53 -7.97 -1.03
CA GLY A 148 10.13 -8.19 -1.36
C GLY A 148 9.22 -8.34 -0.13
N TRP A 149 8.03 -7.79 -0.22
CA TRP A 149 6.95 -7.93 0.76
C TRP A 149 5.75 -8.53 0.04
N ILE A 150 5.44 -9.78 0.34
CA ILE A 150 4.39 -10.54 -0.33
C ILE A 150 3.22 -10.71 0.63
N THR A 151 2.01 -10.59 0.11
CA THR A 151 0.78 -10.86 0.83
C THR A 151 -0.31 -11.40 -0.10
N GLY A 152 -1.17 -12.24 0.46
CA GLY A 152 -2.29 -12.86 -0.20
C GLY A 152 -1.90 -14.07 -1.06
N GLY A 153 -2.92 -14.87 -1.34
CA GLY A 153 -2.87 -15.97 -2.29
C GLY A 153 -1.85 -17.06 -1.94
N GLN A 154 -1.27 -17.66 -2.97
CA GLN A 154 -0.25 -18.71 -2.86
C GLN A 154 1.04 -18.29 -3.56
N LEU A 155 1.18 -16.99 -3.86
CA LEU A 155 2.33 -16.51 -4.62
C LEU A 155 3.66 -16.80 -3.93
N ALA A 156 3.70 -16.63 -2.60
CA ALA A 156 4.89 -16.89 -1.79
C ALA A 156 5.32 -18.38 -1.78
N SER A 157 4.39 -19.30 -2.00
CA SER A 157 4.62 -20.75 -2.07
C SER A 157 4.74 -21.26 -3.52
N SER A 158 4.54 -20.39 -4.52
CA SER A 158 4.59 -20.75 -5.95
C SER A 158 5.88 -20.31 -6.62
N ASP A 159 6.27 -21.01 -7.69
CA ASP A 159 7.42 -20.64 -8.52
C ASP A 159 7.14 -19.45 -9.46
N THR A 160 5.92 -18.89 -9.42
CA THR A 160 5.48 -17.83 -10.35
C THR A 160 6.28 -16.54 -10.15
N LEU A 161 6.50 -16.14 -8.90
CA LEU A 161 7.28 -14.95 -8.57
C LEU A 161 8.78 -15.19 -8.84
N SER A 162 9.32 -16.32 -8.38
CA SER A 162 10.75 -16.64 -8.57
C SER A 162 11.12 -16.70 -10.06
N THR A 163 10.30 -17.35 -10.89
CA THR A 163 10.50 -17.39 -12.35
C THR A 163 10.46 -15.99 -12.99
N ALA A 164 9.61 -15.09 -12.48
CA ALA A 164 9.59 -13.71 -12.96
C ALA A 164 10.83 -12.92 -12.52
N CYS A 165 11.26 -13.10 -11.27
CA CYS A 165 12.47 -12.51 -10.71
C CYS A 165 13.71 -12.91 -11.51
N ASP A 166 13.89 -14.20 -11.85
CA ASP A 166 15.04 -14.68 -12.63
C ASP A 166 15.29 -13.87 -13.92
N HIS A 167 14.24 -13.32 -14.52
CA HIS A 167 14.35 -12.55 -15.75
C HIS A 167 14.44 -11.03 -15.55
N TYR A 168 13.75 -10.47 -14.55
CA TYR A 168 13.55 -9.02 -14.40
C TYR A 168 14.13 -8.42 -13.12
N ALA A 169 14.38 -9.24 -12.11
CA ALA A 169 14.92 -8.86 -10.81
C ALA A 169 15.69 -10.04 -10.17
N PRO A 170 16.76 -10.55 -10.79
CA PRO A 170 17.51 -11.72 -10.31
C PRO A 170 18.05 -11.57 -8.88
N GLU A 171 18.27 -10.35 -8.42
CA GLU A 171 18.68 -10.06 -7.04
C GLU A 171 17.56 -10.31 -6.02
N LEU A 172 16.29 -10.33 -6.42
CA LEU A 172 15.14 -10.63 -5.56
C LEU A 172 14.95 -12.15 -5.42
N THR A 173 15.88 -12.78 -4.70
CA THR A 173 15.83 -14.22 -4.40
C THR A 173 14.84 -14.55 -3.28
N ALA A 174 14.53 -15.84 -3.11
CA ALA A 174 13.63 -16.33 -2.07
C ALA A 174 14.04 -15.95 -0.62
N GLN A 175 15.32 -15.64 -0.39
CA GLN A 175 15.82 -15.19 0.92
C GLN A 175 15.59 -13.70 1.17
N ARG A 176 15.19 -12.96 0.13
CA ARG A 176 15.06 -11.50 0.15
C ARG A 176 13.63 -11.02 0.09
N TYR A 177 12.66 -11.93 0.00
CA TYR A 177 11.27 -11.58 0.19
C TYR A 177 10.65 -12.32 1.38
N VAL A 178 9.66 -11.69 1.99
CA VAL A 178 8.93 -12.20 3.16
C VAL A 178 7.45 -12.25 2.82
N ASN A 179 6.79 -13.35 3.15
CA ASN A 179 5.33 -13.42 3.17
C ASN A 179 4.82 -12.90 4.52
N ILE A 180 4.17 -11.72 4.51
CA ILE A 180 3.71 -11.09 5.75
C ILE A 180 2.58 -11.89 6.42
N ASP A 181 1.79 -12.61 5.62
CA ASP A 181 0.65 -13.37 6.12
C ASP A 181 1.08 -14.50 7.06
N SER A 182 2.30 -15.02 6.89
CA SER A 182 2.87 -16.04 7.76
C SER A 182 3.16 -15.55 9.18
N VAL A 183 3.14 -14.23 9.40
CA VAL A 183 3.43 -13.58 10.69
C VAL A 183 2.17 -12.92 11.26
N ALA A 184 1.43 -12.17 10.42
CA ALA A 184 0.32 -11.34 10.86
C ALA A 184 -1.07 -11.91 10.50
N GLY A 185 -1.13 -13.03 9.78
CA GLY A 185 -2.34 -13.49 9.11
C GLY A 185 -2.66 -12.65 7.87
N PHE A 186 -3.48 -13.20 6.96
CA PHE A 186 -3.90 -12.45 5.78
C PHE A 186 -4.96 -11.40 6.15
N ALA A 187 -4.58 -10.12 6.11
CA ALA A 187 -5.43 -8.99 6.52
C ALA A 187 -6.35 -8.45 5.41
N GLY A 188 -6.80 -9.29 4.48
CA GLY A 188 -7.79 -8.96 3.46
C GLY A 188 -7.48 -7.67 2.69
N VAL A 189 -8.43 -6.73 2.65
CA VAL A 189 -8.27 -5.45 1.93
C VAL A 189 -7.11 -4.60 2.48
N THR A 190 -6.80 -4.73 3.77
CA THR A 190 -5.72 -3.96 4.43
C THR A 190 -4.33 -4.53 4.16
N ALA A 191 -4.24 -5.77 3.67
CA ALA A 191 -2.97 -6.48 3.53
C ALA A 191 -1.99 -5.75 2.58
N ALA A 192 -2.51 -5.20 1.48
CA ALA A 192 -1.74 -4.37 0.54
C ALA A 192 -1.10 -3.15 1.22
N TRP A 193 -1.85 -2.49 2.10
CA TRP A 193 -1.42 -1.30 2.82
C TRP A 193 -0.39 -1.63 3.90
N GLN A 194 -0.55 -2.75 4.61
CA GLN A 194 0.48 -3.24 5.54
C GLN A 194 1.80 -3.51 4.84
N ALA A 195 1.76 -4.22 3.71
CA ALA A 195 2.95 -4.50 2.91
C ALA A 195 3.63 -3.20 2.45
N LEU A 196 2.85 -2.21 2.01
CA LEU A 196 3.36 -0.90 1.59
C LEU A 196 4.01 -0.11 2.74
N ILE A 197 3.39 -0.12 3.93
CA ILE A 197 3.95 0.53 5.13
C ILE A 197 5.27 -0.14 5.52
N LEU A 198 5.32 -1.47 5.55
CA LEU A 198 6.54 -2.23 5.85
C LEU A 198 7.64 -1.94 4.84
N ALA A 199 7.31 -1.96 3.55
CA ALA A 199 8.22 -1.59 2.48
C ALA A 199 8.74 -0.16 2.65
N ALA A 200 7.88 0.84 2.85
CA ALA A 200 8.32 2.22 3.04
C ALA A 200 9.27 2.38 4.25
N ARG A 201 8.96 1.72 5.38
CA ARG A 201 9.80 1.77 6.59
C ARG A 201 11.16 1.09 6.38
N GLN A 202 11.17 -0.09 5.76
CA GLN A 202 12.41 -0.81 5.48
C GLN A 202 13.26 -0.07 4.45
N CYS A 203 12.62 0.52 3.43
CA CYS A 203 13.27 1.37 2.43
C CYS A 203 14.05 2.52 3.08
N ILE A 204 13.42 3.21 4.03
CA ILE A 204 14.05 4.32 4.77
C ILE A 204 15.20 3.80 5.64
N THR A 205 15.00 2.66 6.32
CA THR A 205 15.98 2.09 7.25
C THR A 205 17.24 1.60 6.53
N ASP A 206 17.06 0.84 5.46
CA ASP A 206 18.16 0.16 4.76
C ASP A 206 18.71 0.98 3.59
N GLN A 207 18.02 2.06 3.19
CA GLN A 207 18.33 2.83 1.98
C GLN A 207 18.38 1.93 0.72
N GLU A 208 17.46 0.97 0.67
CA GLU A 208 17.38 -0.07 -0.37
C GLU A 208 15.96 -0.13 -0.96
N ALA A 209 15.87 -0.42 -2.26
CA ALA A 209 14.59 -0.55 -2.94
C ALA A 209 13.77 -1.73 -2.38
N GLN A 210 12.45 -1.59 -2.41
CA GLN A 210 11.51 -2.58 -1.92
C GLN A 210 10.45 -2.84 -2.98
N LEU A 211 9.96 -4.06 -3.06
CA LEU A 211 8.86 -4.47 -3.91
C LEU A 211 7.73 -5.00 -3.05
N VAL A 212 6.56 -4.40 -3.17
CA VAL A 212 5.30 -4.91 -2.64
C VAL A 212 4.64 -5.75 -3.72
N VAL A 213 4.20 -6.95 -3.37
CA VAL A 213 3.43 -7.83 -4.25
C VAL A 213 2.21 -8.33 -3.50
N THR A 214 1.03 -8.03 -4.02
CA THR A 214 -0.24 -8.46 -3.47
C THR A 214 -0.91 -9.42 -4.45
N GLU A 215 -1.44 -10.53 -3.96
CA GLU A 215 -2.22 -11.48 -4.75
C GLU A 215 -3.59 -11.68 -4.10
N SER A 216 -4.64 -11.05 -4.65
CA SER A 216 -6.01 -11.34 -4.19
C SER A 216 -6.58 -12.58 -4.88
N SER A 217 -6.13 -12.86 -6.10
CA SER A 217 -6.42 -14.09 -6.83
C SER A 217 -5.28 -14.39 -7.83
N PRO A 218 -5.16 -15.62 -8.36
CA PRO A 218 -4.10 -15.96 -9.32
C PRO A 218 -4.02 -15.04 -10.55
N ASP A 219 -5.16 -14.48 -10.95
CA ASP A 219 -5.28 -13.58 -12.09
C ASP A 219 -5.22 -12.10 -11.70
N TYR A 220 -5.39 -11.77 -10.41
CA TYR A 220 -5.40 -10.40 -9.91
C TYR A 220 -4.28 -10.13 -8.91
N ARG A 221 -3.27 -9.40 -9.39
CA ARG A 221 -2.08 -9.03 -8.62
C ARG A 221 -1.80 -7.54 -8.72
N GLN A 222 -1.26 -6.95 -7.65
CA GLN A 222 -0.81 -5.57 -7.65
C GLN A 222 0.64 -5.52 -7.19
N LEU A 223 1.47 -4.83 -7.95
CA LEU A 223 2.89 -4.67 -7.64
C LEU A 223 3.22 -3.20 -7.49
N CYS A 224 3.98 -2.84 -6.47
CA CYS A 224 4.43 -1.47 -6.28
C CYS A 224 5.87 -1.47 -5.76
N ALA A 225 6.73 -0.70 -6.42
CA ALA A 225 8.09 -0.50 -5.95
C ALA A 225 8.16 0.74 -5.07
N VAL A 226 9.00 0.67 -4.04
CA VAL A 226 9.30 1.76 -3.12
C VAL A 226 10.80 1.95 -3.12
N THR A 227 11.28 3.19 -3.30
CA THR A 227 12.72 3.49 -3.35
C THR A 227 13.07 4.64 -2.42
N PRO A 228 14.32 4.77 -1.97
CA PRO A 228 14.76 5.98 -1.27
C PRO A 228 14.54 7.23 -2.14
N GLU A 229 14.19 8.35 -1.50
CA GLU A 229 14.04 9.65 -2.16
C GLU A 229 15.38 10.36 -2.42
#